data_AF-A0A5C6ZFZ2-F1
#
_entry.id   AF-A0A5C6ZFZ2-F1
#
_cell.length_a   1.000
_cell.length_b   1.000
_cell.length_c   1.000
_cell.angle_alpha   90.00
_cell.angle_beta   90.00
_cell.angle_gamma   90.00
#
_symmetry.space_group_name_H-M   'P 1'
#
loop_
_entity.id
_entity.type
_entity.pdbx_description
1 polymer ?
#
loop_
_entity_poly.entity_id
_entity_poly.type
_entity_poly.pdbx_seq_one_letter_code
_entity_poly.pdbx_strand_id
1 'polypeptide(L)'
;MALKMTQIENLLVNNKSKSTFFELIIAYSRLKHKIEDTENHSWYFKKGLESKMEEMASLNNHFEKMREVFHESTIDSFTDKINENNLYLAASEGKYKGFNKRVVCSWKISENRYFNELMSLKGKTELLMPIDYYSDNPEEFFKLID
;
A
#
# COMPACT_ATOMS: atom_id res chain seq x y z
N MET A 1 -13.69 -0.99 21.80
CA MET A 1 -12.56 -0.46 22.60
C MET A 1 -11.58 0.03 21.56
N ALA A 2 -11.42 1.35 21.38
CA ALA A 2 -10.75 1.90 20.21
C ALA A 2 -9.33 1.32 20.04
N LEU A 3 -9.12 0.59 18.95
CA LEU A 3 -7.81 0.02 18.61
C LEU A 3 -6.81 1.15 18.33
N LYS A 4 -5.63 1.09 18.96
CA LYS A 4 -4.55 2.03 18.67
C LYS A 4 -3.79 1.57 17.43
N MET A 5 -3.31 2.51 16.62
CA MET A 5 -2.51 2.21 15.42
C MET A 5 -1.27 1.36 15.71
N THR A 6 -0.69 1.49 16.91
CA THR A 6 0.44 0.66 17.37
C THR A 6 0.09 -0.82 17.56
N GLN A 7 -1.16 -1.12 17.91
CA GLN A 7 -1.65 -2.51 18.03
C GLN A 7 -1.86 -3.12 16.64
N ILE A 8 -2.34 -2.32 15.70
CA ILE A 8 -2.49 -2.67 14.28
C ILE A 8 -1.14 -3.05 13.69
N GLU A 9 -0.16 -2.17 13.87
CA GLU A 9 1.20 -2.35 13.38
C GLU A 9 1.81 -3.67 13.87
N ASN A 10 1.68 -3.97 15.16
CA ASN A 10 2.19 -5.21 15.75
C ASN A 10 1.52 -6.46 15.18
N LEU A 11 0.20 -6.42 14.97
CA LEU A 11 -0.54 -7.55 14.40
C LEU A 11 -0.12 -7.85 12.95
N LEU A 12 0.21 -6.80 12.18
CA LEU A 12 0.56 -6.95 10.78
C LEU A 12 2.04 -7.29 10.55
N VAL A 13 2.94 -6.79 11.40
CA VAL A 13 4.33 -7.28 11.46
C VAL A 13 4.35 -8.78 11.77
N ASN A 14 3.48 -9.22 12.70
CA ASN A 14 3.35 -10.64 13.04
C ASN A 14 2.74 -11.49 11.92
N ASN A 15 1.77 -10.94 11.17
CA ASN A 15 1.14 -11.63 10.03
C ASN A 15 1.96 -11.61 8.73
N LYS A 16 3.14 -10.96 8.70
CA LYS A 16 4.01 -10.84 7.52
C LYS A 16 3.27 -10.37 6.25
N SER A 17 2.22 -9.57 6.41
CA SER A 17 1.49 -9.02 5.27
C SER A 17 2.41 -8.09 4.48
N LYS A 18 2.61 -8.37 3.18
CA LYS A 18 3.38 -7.54 2.24
C LYS A 18 2.46 -6.75 1.31
N SER A 19 1.37 -6.25 1.88
CA SER A 19 0.34 -5.48 1.17
C SER A 19 0.83 -4.04 1.01
N THR A 20 0.84 -3.54 -0.23
CA THR A 20 1.22 -2.16 -0.53
C THR A 20 0.20 -1.17 0.07
N PHE A 21 -1.09 -1.50 0.04
CA PHE A 21 -2.16 -0.73 0.70
C PHE A 21 -1.88 -0.57 2.19
N PHE A 22 -1.53 -1.67 2.85
CA PHE A 22 -1.19 -1.70 4.26
C PHE A 22 0.02 -0.81 4.60
N GLU A 23 1.10 -0.96 3.83
CA GLU A 23 2.33 -0.20 4.04
C GLU A 23 2.10 1.30 3.91
N LEU A 24 1.26 1.73 2.97
CA LEU A 24 0.90 3.15 2.77
C LEU A 24 0.16 3.72 3.99
N ILE A 25 -0.88 3.03 4.48
CA ILE A 25 -1.66 3.51 5.63
C ILE A 25 -0.80 3.59 6.89
N ILE A 26 0.04 2.59 7.16
CA ILE A 26 0.95 2.62 8.31
C ILE A 26 1.97 3.75 8.19
N ALA A 27 2.60 3.89 7.03
CA ALA A 27 3.59 4.94 6.80
C ALA A 27 2.97 6.33 7.02
N TYR A 28 1.76 6.52 6.48
CA TYR A 28 1.00 7.76 6.63
C TYR A 28 0.63 8.03 8.08
N SER A 29 0.02 7.08 8.79
CA SER A 29 -0.38 7.25 10.20
C SER A 29 0.80 7.52 11.12
N ARG A 30 1.94 6.84 10.92
CA ARG A 30 3.16 7.11 11.70
C ARG A 30 3.69 8.51 11.45
N LEU A 31 3.60 9.00 10.22
CA LEU A 31 4.07 10.32 9.85
C LEU A 31 3.15 11.43 10.37
N LYS A 32 1.82 11.23 10.25
CA LYS A 32 0.77 12.09 10.82
C LYS A 32 0.98 12.29 12.32
N HIS A 33 1.10 11.20 13.08
CA HIS A 33 1.37 11.27 14.52
C HIS A 33 2.67 12.01 14.87
N LYS A 34 3.74 11.82 14.11
CA LYS A 34 5.01 12.54 14.34
C LYS A 34 4.89 14.04 14.08
N ILE A 35 4.08 14.45 13.11
CA ILE A 35 3.87 15.87 12.80
C ILE A 35 2.95 16.52 13.87
N GLU A 36 1.95 15.78 14.35
CA GLU A 36 1.03 16.28 15.37
C GLU A 36 1.68 16.43 16.76
N ASP A 37 2.65 15.56 17.13
CA ASP A 37 3.40 15.66 18.40
C ASP A 37 4.59 16.66 18.32
N THR A 38 4.42 17.81 17.67
CA THR A 38 5.52 18.75 17.35
C THR A 38 6.11 19.49 18.55
N GLU A 39 5.40 19.54 19.69
CA GLU A 39 5.84 20.27 20.89
C GLU A 39 7.06 19.64 21.56
N ASN A 40 7.24 18.32 21.42
CA ASN A 40 8.35 17.56 22.03
C ASN A 40 9.56 17.35 21.09
N HIS A 41 9.52 17.92 19.89
CA HIS A 41 10.51 17.62 18.87
C HIS A 41 11.72 18.58 18.88
N SER A 42 12.90 18.03 18.57
CA SER A 42 14.15 18.77 18.51
C SER A 42 14.14 19.86 17.42
N TRP A 43 15.02 20.86 17.55
CA TRP A 43 15.17 21.93 16.56
C TRP A 43 15.41 21.40 15.14
N TYR A 44 16.17 20.30 14.99
CA TYR A 44 16.42 19.65 13.70
C TYR A 44 15.16 19.05 13.08
N PHE A 45 14.23 18.54 13.89
CA PHE A 45 12.97 18.02 13.39
C PHE A 45 12.10 19.16 12.83
N LYS A 46 12.06 20.32 13.50
CA LYS A 46 11.35 21.52 13.01
C LYS A 46 11.92 22.00 11.67
N LYS A 47 13.24 21.89 11.48
CA LYS A 47 13.92 22.16 10.20
C LYS A 47 13.58 21.15 9.09
N GLY A 48 13.25 19.90 9.45
CA GLY A 48 12.87 18.85 8.51
C GLY A 48 11.35 18.70 8.30
N LEU A 49 10.54 19.57 8.92
CA LEU A 49 9.09 19.43 8.93
C LEU A 49 8.47 19.59 7.54
N GLU A 50 8.99 20.51 6.72
CA GLU A 50 8.57 20.67 5.32
C GLU A 50 8.77 19.38 4.52
N SER A 51 9.96 18.76 4.63
CA SER A 51 10.24 17.47 3.99
C SER A 51 9.31 16.35 4.48
N LYS A 52 8.92 16.38 5.76
CA LYS A 52 7.95 15.42 6.31
C LYS A 52 6.53 15.66 5.80
N MET A 53 6.12 16.91 5.62
CA MET A 53 4.85 17.24 4.98
C MET A 53 4.83 16.83 3.50
N GLU A 54 5.93 17.03 2.78
CA GLU A 54 6.08 16.55 1.40
C GLU A 54 6.00 15.02 1.30
N GLU A 55 6.65 14.31 2.22
CA GLU A 55 6.56 12.84 2.32
C GLU A 55 5.11 12.39 2.58
N MET A 56 4.40 13.08 3.47
CA MET A 56 2.99 12.80 3.77
C MET A 56 2.08 13.04 2.56
N ALA A 57 2.29 14.13 1.84
CA ALA A 57 1.57 14.43 0.60
C ALA A 57 1.87 13.38 -0.50
N SER A 58 3.12 12.90 -0.59
CA SER A 58 3.51 11.83 -1.52
C SER A 58 2.80 10.52 -1.21
N LEU A 59 2.73 10.13 0.08
CA LEU A 59 2.00 8.94 0.52
C LEU A 59 0.50 9.04 0.21
N ASN A 60 -0.11 10.20 0.48
CA ASN A 60 -1.50 10.46 0.14
C ASN A 60 -1.74 10.33 -1.38
N ASN A 61 -0.89 10.95 -2.20
CA ASN A 61 -1.01 10.87 -3.66
C ASN A 61 -0.85 9.43 -4.19
N HIS A 62 0.03 8.63 -3.58
CA HIS A 62 0.16 7.22 -3.95
C HIS A 62 -1.12 6.46 -3.63
N PHE A 63 -1.68 6.68 -2.44
CA PHE A 63 -2.90 6.05 -2.01
C PHE A 63 -4.10 6.45 -2.87
N GLU A 64 -4.25 7.73 -3.20
CA GLU A 64 -5.35 8.19 -4.06
C GLU A 64 -5.27 7.59 -5.46
N LYS A 65 -4.07 7.45 -6.05
CA LYS A 65 -3.91 6.71 -7.32
C LYS A 65 -4.35 5.24 -7.21
N MET A 66 -4.04 4.59 -6.09
CA MET A 66 -4.49 3.22 -5.84
C MET A 66 -6.02 3.16 -5.73
N ARG A 67 -6.61 4.12 -5.03
CA ARG A 67 -8.06 4.27 -4.86
C ARG A 67 -8.78 4.55 -6.17
N GLU A 68 -8.24 5.41 -7.02
CA GLU A 68 -8.74 5.67 -8.38
C GLU A 68 -8.73 4.38 -9.21
N VAL A 69 -7.59 3.69 -9.30
CA VAL A 69 -7.49 2.42 -10.03
C VAL A 69 -8.48 1.39 -9.48
N PHE A 70 -8.63 1.33 -8.16
CA PHE A 70 -9.60 0.47 -7.50
C PHE A 70 -11.03 0.82 -7.92
N HIS A 71 -11.45 2.08 -7.92
CA HIS A 71 -12.82 2.46 -8.23
C HIS A 71 -13.15 2.37 -9.72
N GLU A 72 -12.20 2.69 -10.59
CA GLU A 72 -12.41 2.72 -12.05
C GLU A 72 -12.32 1.35 -12.72
N SER A 73 -11.65 0.39 -12.08
CA SER A 73 -11.42 -0.95 -12.67
C SER A 73 -12.36 -2.01 -12.11
N THR A 74 -12.55 -3.10 -12.87
CA THR A 74 -13.27 -4.29 -12.41
C THR A 74 -12.31 -5.43 -12.06
N ILE A 75 -12.83 -6.46 -11.38
CA ILE A 75 -12.07 -7.70 -11.12
C ILE A 75 -11.62 -8.35 -12.43
N ASP A 76 -12.46 -8.33 -13.46
CA ASP A 76 -12.12 -8.85 -14.78
C ASP A 76 -10.96 -8.07 -15.40
N SER A 77 -10.96 -6.74 -15.31
CA SER A 77 -9.85 -5.90 -15.79
C SER A 77 -8.51 -6.25 -15.12
N PHE A 78 -8.53 -6.51 -13.81
CA PHE A 78 -7.33 -6.96 -13.09
C PHE A 78 -6.89 -8.36 -13.52
N THR A 79 -7.84 -9.26 -13.73
CA THR A 79 -7.57 -10.63 -14.21
C THR A 79 -6.90 -10.61 -15.59
N ASP A 80 -7.40 -9.78 -16.51
CA ASP A 80 -6.83 -9.62 -17.84
C ASP A 80 -5.39 -9.11 -17.77
N LYS A 81 -5.12 -8.10 -16.93
CA LYS A 81 -3.75 -7.58 -16.72
C LYS A 81 -2.82 -8.63 -16.13
N ILE A 82 -3.28 -9.42 -15.17
CA ILE A 82 -2.49 -10.52 -14.59
C ILE A 82 -2.18 -11.56 -15.67
N ASN A 83 -3.13 -11.88 -16.54
CA ASN A 83 -2.93 -12.82 -17.65
C ASN A 83 -1.93 -12.30 -18.67
N GLU A 84 -2.04 -11.03 -19.09
CA GLU A 84 -1.04 -10.36 -19.95
C GLU A 84 0.37 -10.46 -19.36
N ASN A 85 0.49 -10.19 -18.06
CA ASN A 85 1.75 -10.27 -17.33
C ASN A 85 2.28 -11.70 -17.25
N ASN A 86 1.43 -12.68 -17.00
CA ASN A 86 1.80 -14.08 -16.95
C ASN A 86 2.28 -14.60 -18.32
N LEU A 87 1.65 -14.16 -19.41
CA LEU A 87 2.11 -14.46 -20.77
C LEU A 87 3.51 -13.88 -21.03
N TYR A 88 3.77 -12.64 -20.61
CA TYR A 88 5.10 -12.05 -20.69
C TYR A 88 6.13 -12.85 -19.88
N LEU A 89 5.77 -13.22 -18.65
CA LEU A 89 6.64 -14.01 -17.77
C LEU A 89 6.95 -15.39 -18.36
N ALA A 90 5.96 -16.08 -18.92
CA ALA A 90 6.15 -17.36 -19.59
C ALA A 90 7.04 -17.23 -20.84
N ALA A 91 6.85 -16.18 -21.65
CA ALA A 91 7.70 -15.92 -22.82
C ALA A 91 9.17 -15.60 -22.44
N SER A 92 9.40 -15.14 -21.21
CA SER A 92 10.74 -14.82 -20.70
C SER A 92 11.52 -16.03 -20.17
N GLU A 93 10.83 -17.16 -19.90
CA GLU A 93 11.41 -18.33 -19.22
C GLU A 93 12.57 -18.99 -19.96
N GLY A 94 12.52 -18.98 -21.30
CA GLY A 94 13.61 -19.48 -22.14
C GLY A 94 14.66 -18.43 -22.51
N LYS A 95 14.36 -17.13 -22.34
CA LYS A 95 15.20 -16.02 -22.82
C LYS A 95 16.22 -15.56 -21.79
N TYR A 96 15.85 -15.57 -20.51
CA TYR A 96 16.70 -15.08 -19.42
C TYR A 96 16.84 -16.14 -18.33
N LYS A 97 18.03 -16.22 -17.72
CA LYS A 97 18.32 -17.16 -16.62
C LYS A 97 18.80 -16.42 -15.37
N GLY A 98 18.59 -17.04 -14.21
CA GLY A 98 19.11 -16.57 -12.93
C GLY A 98 18.75 -15.12 -12.61
N PHE A 99 19.75 -14.33 -12.23
CA PHE A 99 19.59 -12.92 -11.84
C PHE A 99 18.95 -12.05 -12.91
N ASN A 100 19.34 -12.23 -14.19
CA ASN A 100 18.79 -11.44 -15.29
C ASN A 100 17.30 -11.66 -15.46
N LYS A 101 16.82 -12.90 -15.30
CA LYS A 101 15.38 -13.20 -15.28
C LYS A 101 14.70 -12.45 -14.14
N ARG A 102 15.26 -12.52 -12.93
CA ARG A 102 14.69 -11.85 -11.75
C ARG A 102 14.58 -10.34 -11.96
N VAL A 103 15.60 -9.68 -12.52
CA VAL A 103 15.57 -8.24 -12.78
C VAL A 103 14.54 -7.89 -13.84
N VAL A 104 14.52 -8.60 -14.98
CA VAL A 104 13.60 -8.30 -16.09
C VAL A 104 12.14 -8.59 -15.71
N CYS A 105 11.89 -9.57 -14.84
CA CYS A 105 10.54 -9.98 -14.46
C CYS A 105 10.03 -9.33 -13.16
N SER A 106 10.88 -8.66 -12.38
CA SER A 106 10.52 -8.16 -11.05
C SER A 106 9.34 -7.20 -11.09
N TRP A 107 9.31 -6.31 -12.07
CA TRP A 107 8.23 -5.33 -12.23
C TRP A 107 6.89 -6.00 -12.53
N LYS A 108 6.85 -6.99 -13.44
CA LYS A 108 5.62 -7.77 -13.72
C LYS A 108 5.13 -8.59 -12.54
N ILE A 109 6.07 -9.16 -11.77
CA ILE A 109 5.73 -9.89 -10.54
C ILE A 109 5.14 -8.93 -9.49
N SER A 110 5.71 -7.73 -9.37
CA SER A 110 5.21 -6.70 -8.46
C SER A 110 3.83 -6.20 -8.88
N GLU A 111 3.64 -5.97 -10.18
CA GLU A 111 2.37 -5.53 -10.76
C GLU A 111 1.27 -6.60 -10.56
N ASN A 112 1.58 -7.88 -10.74
CA ASN A 112 0.64 -8.96 -10.41
C ASN A 112 0.27 -8.99 -8.93
N ARG A 113 1.24 -8.76 -8.03
CA ARG A 113 0.94 -8.69 -6.60
C ARG A 113 -0.02 -7.54 -6.30
N TYR A 114 0.23 -6.38 -6.88
CA TYR A 114 -0.61 -5.19 -6.75
C TYR A 114 -2.04 -5.45 -7.22
N PHE A 115 -2.23 -6.06 -8.40
CA PHE A 115 -3.58 -6.38 -8.89
C PHE A 115 -4.30 -7.44 -8.05
N ASN A 116 -3.59 -8.48 -7.60
CA ASN A 116 -4.18 -9.46 -6.69
C ASN A 116 -4.62 -8.83 -5.35
N GLU A 117 -3.86 -7.85 -4.87
CA GLU A 117 -4.21 -7.09 -3.68
C GLU A 117 -5.48 -6.26 -3.88
N LEU A 118 -5.58 -5.53 -5.00
CA LEU A 118 -6.80 -4.77 -5.33
C LEU A 118 -8.02 -5.67 -5.52
N MET A 119 -7.86 -6.85 -6.14
CA MET A 119 -8.93 -7.84 -6.25
C MET A 119 -9.38 -8.33 -4.87
N SER A 120 -8.45 -8.65 -3.98
CA SER A 120 -8.75 -9.05 -2.60
C SER A 120 -9.54 -7.96 -1.87
N LEU A 121 -9.11 -6.70 -1.99
CA LEU A 121 -9.82 -5.56 -1.42
C LEU A 121 -11.24 -5.41 -2.01
N LYS A 122 -11.43 -5.60 -3.32
CA LYS A 122 -12.75 -5.55 -3.97
C LYS A 122 -13.68 -6.65 -3.47
N GLY A 123 -13.13 -7.80 -3.09
CA GLY A 123 -13.90 -8.87 -2.46
C GLY A 123 -14.42 -8.53 -1.07
N LYS A 124 -13.83 -7.53 -0.39
CA LYS A 124 -14.15 -7.14 0.98
C LYS A 124 -14.93 -5.82 1.09
N THR A 125 -14.72 -4.91 0.13
CA THR A 125 -15.41 -3.61 0.10
C THR A 125 -15.68 -3.17 -1.34
N GLU A 126 -16.77 -2.45 -1.53
CA GLU A 126 -17.09 -1.81 -2.81
C GLU A 126 -16.35 -0.49 -2.99
N LEU A 127 -15.95 0.15 -1.89
CA LEU A 127 -15.34 1.48 -1.88
C LEU A 127 -14.13 1.54 -0.93
N LEU A 128 -13.03 2.10 -1.43
CA LEU A 128 -11.94 2.58 -0.59
C LEU A 128 -12.19 4.03 -0.17
N MET A 129 -12.04 4.31 1.12
CA MET A 129 -12.12 5.64 1.70
C MET A 129 -10.76 6.37 1.59
N PRO A 130 -10.68 7.69 1.78
CA PRO A 130 -9.40 8.41 1.80
C PRO A 130 -8.46 7.89 2.91
N ILE A 131 -7.15 8.07 2.74
CA ILE A 131 -6.16 7.51 3.69
C ILE A 131 -6.34 8.00 5.13
N ASP A 132 -6.76 9.26 5.31
CA ASP A 132 -7.06 9.85 6.62
C ASP A 132 -8.15 9.09 7.37
N TYR A 133 -9.17 8.60 6.66
CA TYR A 133 -10.27 7.86 7.27
C TYR A 133 -9.76 6.60 8.00
N TYR A 134 -8.84 5.86 7.38
CA TYR A 134 -8.26 4.65 7.97
C TYR A 134 -7.27 4.95 9.09
N SER A 135 -6.60 6.11 9.04
CA SER A 135 -5.75 6.59 10.13
C SER A 135 -6.58 6.90 11.39
N ASP A 136 -7.71 7.57 11.20
CA ASP A 136 -8.59 8.02 12.27
C ASP A 136 -9.53 6.91 12.77
N ASN A 137 -9.79 5.89 11.93
CA ASN A 137 -10.64 4.74 12.23
C ASN A 137 -9.89 3.41 12.01
N PRO A 138 -8.94 3.05 12.90
CA PRO A 138 -8.09 1.88 12.72
C PRO A 138 -8.89 0.55 12.68
N GLU A 139 -10.08 0.51 13.25
CA GLU A 139 -10.97 -0.67 13.24
C GLU A 139 -11.48 -1.00 11.82
N GLU A 140 -11.79 0.02 11.01
CA GLU A 140 -12.25 -0.17 9.63
C GLU A 140 -11.14 -0.70 8.72
N PHE A 141 -9.90 -0.31 9.01
CA PHE A 141 -8.72 -0.85 8.35
C PHE A 141 -8.56 -2.35 8.61
N PHE A 142 -8.81 -2.83 9.82
CA PHE A 142 -8.71 -4.26 10.15
C PHE A 142 -9.69 -5.13 9.36
N LYS A 143 -10.90 -4.64 9.12
CA LYS A 143 -11.90 -5.37 8.33
C LYS A 143 -11.45 -5.66 6.90
N LEU A 144 -10.50 -4.88 6.37
CA LEU A 144 -9.93 -5.07 5.04
C LEU A 144 -8.76 -6.06 5.04
N ILE A 145 -8.19 -6.34 6.21
CA ILE A 145 -7.02 -7.22 6.37
C ILE A 145 -7.45 -8.67 6.61
N ASP A 146 -8.42 -8.89 7.50
CA ASP A 146 -8.98 -10.22 7.83
C ASP A 146 -9.84 -10.75 6.68
#